data_AF-A0A6C0CZU2-F1
#
_entry.id   AF-A0A6C0CZU2-F1
#
_cell.length_a   1.000
_cell.length_b   1.000
_cell.length_c   1.000
_cell.angle_alpha   90.00
_cell.angle_beta   90.00
_cell.angle_gamma   90.00
#
_symmetry.space_group_name_H-M   'P 1'
#
loop_
_entity.id
_entity.type
_entity.pdbx_description
1 polymer ?
#
loop_
_entity_poly.entity_id
_entity_poly.type
_entity_poly.pdbx_seq_one_letter_code
_entity_poly.pdbx_strand_id
1 'polypeptide(L)' 'MSSNKETIKPNANPKVIPGAGEKVVPKNMYAAMDTNNKKAADVMASKGIDAAVEHMFKHPKTGKKMDYATMRYYYG' A
#
# COMPACT_ATOMS: atom_id res chain seq x y z
N MET A 1 9.05 26.05 -32.71
CA MET A 1 9.32 24.72 -32.13
C MET A 1 8.32 24.48 -31.01
N SER A 2 7.24 23.76 -31.30
CA SER A 2 6.23 23.39 -30.29
C SER A 2 6.71 22.11 -29.61
N SER A 3 7.21 22.21 -28.38
CA SER A 3 7.57 21.03 -27.60
C SER A 3 6.29 20.31 -27.18
N ASN A 4 6.03 19.16 -27.79
CA ASN A 4 5.08 18.18 -27.30
C ASN A 4 5.52 17.76 -25.90
N LYS A 5 4.92 18.36 -24.86
CA LYS A 5 4.90 17.77 -23.54
C LYS A 5 4.00 16.55 -23.63
N GLU A 6 4.59 15.39 -23.91
CA GLU A 6 3.94 14.12 -23.60
C GLU A 6 3.63 14.12 -22.11
N THR A 7 2.39 14.45 -21.77
CA THR A 7 1.84 14.20 -20.45
C THR A 7 1.84 12.70 -20.26
N ILE A 8 2.89 12.18 -19.62
CA ILE A 8 2.91 10.85 -19.03
C ILE A 8 1.71 10.82 -18.09
N LYS A 9 0.61 10.20 -18.53
CA LYS A 9 -0.56 9.98 -17.67
C LYS A 9 -0.04 9.19 -16.46
N PRO A 10 -0.20 9.68 -15.21
CA PRO A 10 0.19 8.90 -14.05
C PRO A 10 -0.49 7.54 -14.17
N ASN A 11 0.31 6.47 -14.10
CA ASN A 11 -0.21 5.10 -14.13
C ASN A 11 -1.34 5.00 -13.10
N ALA A 12 -2.56 4.74 -13.56
CA ALA A 12 -3.77 4.69 -12.74
C ALA A 12 -3.70 3.63 -11.62
N ASN A 13 -2.69 2.74 -11.65
CA ASN A 13 -2.35 1.83 -10.57
C ASN A 13 -0.83 1.68 -10.46
N PRO A 14 -0.14 2.53 -9.67
CA PRO A 14 1.29 2.39 -9.42
C PRO A 14 1.60 0.98 -8.93
N LYS A 15 2.63 0.31 -9.44
CA LYS A 15 2.99 -1.03 -8.93
C LYS A 15 3.42 -0.90 -7.46
N VAL A 16 2.96 -1.82 -6.60
CA VAL A 16 3.45 -1.87 -5.20
C VAL A 16 4.91 -2.30 -5.22
N ILE A 17 5.78 -1.52 -4.60
CA ILE A 17 7.22 -1.80 -4.51
C ILE A 17 7.49 -2.39 -3.13
N PRO A 18 7.95 -3.66 -3.02
CA PRO A 18 8.33 -4.24 -1.73
C PRO A 18 9.41 -3.43 -1.03
N GLY A 19 9.22 -3.12 0.26
CA GLY A 19 10.16 -2.30 1.05
C GLY A 19 9.96 -0.80 0.92
N ALA A 20 9.04 -0.32 0.06
CA ALA A 20 8.74 1.11 -0.04
C ALA A 20 8.18 1.69 1.27
N GLY A 21 7.62 0.85 2.15
CA GLY A 21 7.13 1.23 3.47
C GLY A 21 8.17 1.93 4.35
N GLU A 22 9.47 1.69 4.15
CA GLU A 22 10.55 2.40 4.87
C GLU A 22 10.55 3.93 4.63
N LYS A 23 9.86 4.41 3.57
CA LYS A 23 9.70 5.84 3.29
C LYS A 23 8.65 6.52 4.15
N VAL A 24 7.70 5.76 4.70
CA VAL A 24 6.56 6.28 5.47
C VAL A 24 6.51 5.75 6.91
N VAL A 25 7.33 4.74 7.22
CA VAL A 25 7.52 4.19 8.57
C VAL A 25 9.02 4.17 8.89
N PRO A 26 9.45 4.56 10.11
CA PRO A 26 10.85 4.47 10.51
C PRO A 26 11.43 3.07 10.27
N LYS A 27 12.67 2.99 9.76
CA LYS A 27 13.29 1.74 9.31
C LYS A 27 13.27 0.61 10.37
N ASN A 28 13.56 0.96 11.63
CA ASN A 28 13.53 0.01 12.74
C ASN A 28 12.11 -0.54 13.02
N MET A 29 11.09 0.33 12.93
CA MET A 29 9.69 -0.08 13.04
C MET A 29 9.26 -0.93 11.85
N TYR A 30 9.59 -0.50 10.62
CA TYR A 30 9.29 -1.26 9.41
C TYR A 30 9.91 -2.65 9.47
N ALA A 31 11.17 -2.78 9.90
CA ALA A 31 11.82 -4.09 10.06
C ALA A 31 11.09 -5.00 11.07
N ALA A 32 10.53 -4.44 12.14
CA ALA A 32 9.83 -5.16 13.20
C ALA A 32 8.35 -5.48 12.88
N MET A 33 7.75 -4.86 11.87
CA MET A 33 6.36 -5.12 11.47
C MET A 33 6.16 -6.56 10.99
N ASP A 34 4.97 -7.12 11.22
CA ASP A 34 4.55 -8.36 10.59
C ASP A 34 4.33 -8.18 9.07
N THR A 35 4.18 -9.29 8.37
CA THR A 35 4.08 -9.33 6.91
C THR A 35 2.88 -8.57 6.35
N ASN A 36 1.72 -8.57 7.03
CA ASN A 36 0.52 -7.90 6.52
C ASN A 36 0.69 -6.39 6.64
N ASN A 37 1.14 -5.93 7.80
CA ASN A 37 1.39 -4.52 8.07
C ASN A 37 2.51 -3.96 7.18
N LYS A 38 3.59 -4.73 6.93
CA LYS A 38 4.63 -4.34 5.95
C LYS A 38 4.06 -4.09 4.56
N LYS A 39 3.22 -5.00 4.07
CA LYS A 39 2.58 -4.86 2.75
C LYS A 39 1.63 -3.65 2.71
N ALA A 40 0.88 -3.38 3.78
CA ALA A 40 0.04 -2.20 3.86
C ALA A 40 0.89 -0.90 3.80
N ALA A 41 2.04 -0.87 4.48
CA ALA A 41 2.98 0.25 4.41
C ALA A 41 3.59 0.41 3.00
N ASP A 42 3.94 -0.70 2.33
CA ASP A 42 4.42 -0.68 0.93
C ASP A 42 3.35 -0.13 -0.03
N VAL A 43 2.09 -0.55 0.15
CA VAL A 43 0.95 -0.02 -0.62
C VAL A 43 0.78 1.47 -0.36
N MET A 44 0.84 1.90 0.90
CA MET A 44 0.72 3.31 1.28
C MET A 44 1.80 4.17 0.62
N ALA A 45 3.07 3.73 0.70
CA ALA A 45 4.18 4.45 0.11
C ALA A 45 4.13 4.48 -1.43
N SER A 46 3.54 3.46 -2.06
CA SER A 46 3.47 3.34 -3.53
C SER A 46 2.25 4.00 -4.14
N LYS A 47 1.11 3.99 -3.44
CA LYS A 47 -0.22 4.33 -3.99
C LYS A 47 -1.02 5.35 -3.17
N GLY A 48 -0.52 5.72 -1.98
CA GLY A 48 -1.22 6.61 -1.06
C GLY A 48 -2.14 5.88 -0.08
N ILE A 49 -2.72 6.67 0.84
CA ILE A 49 -3.46 6.18 2.01
C ILE A 49 -4.75 5.45 1.64
N ASP A 50 -5.53 5.94 0.67
CA ASP A 50 -6.83 5.35 0.30
C ASP A 50 -6.66 3.92 -0.22
N ALA A 51 -5.63 3.70 -1.06
CA ALA A 51 -5.29 2.37 -1.56
C ALA A 51 -4.79 1.44 -0.45
N ALA A 52 -4.10 1.97 0.56
CA ALA A 52 -3.65 1.18 1.71
C ALA A 52 -4.84 0.76 2.59
N VAL A 53 -5.79 1.67 2.85
CA VAL A 53 -7.02 1.35 3.56
C VAL A 53 -7.83 0.31 2.78
N GLU A 54 -8.03 0.48 1.47
CA GLU A 54 -8.72 -0.52 0.65
C GLU A 54 -8.02 -1.89 0.69
N HIS A 55 -6.68 -1.90 0.67
CA HIS A 55 -5.89 -3.11 0.83
C HIS A 55 -6.13 -3.79 2.18
N MET A 56 -6.12 -3.03 3.28
CA MET A 56 -6.36 -3.56 4.64
C MET A 56 -7.76 -4.18 4.79
N PHE A 57 -8.76 -3.70 4.03
CA PHE A 57 -10.10 -4.27 4.01
C PHE A 57 -10.28 -5.44 3.03
N LYS A 58 -9.20 -5.97 2.46
CA LYS A 58 -9.19 -7.20 1.65
C LYS A 58 -8.45 -8.31 2.38
N HIS A 59 -9.08 -9.47 2.50
CA HIS A 59 -8.52 -10.61 3.21
C HIS A 59 -7.20 -11.06 2.55
N PRO A 60 -6.08 -11.15 3.30
CA PRO A 60 -4.75 -11.30 2.71
C PRO A 60 -4.54 -12.62 1.96
N LYS A 61 -5.38 -13.64 2.22
CA LYS A 61 -5.33 -14.93 1.52
C LYS A 61 -6.38 -15.12 0.43
N THR A 62 -7.54 -14.47 0.56
CA THR A 62 -8.71 -14.77 -0.30
C THR A 62 -9.14 -13.59 -1.16
N GLY A 63 -8.63 -12.38 -0.88
CA GLY A 63 -8.99 -11.14 -1.58
C GLY A 63 -10.41 -10.64 -1.30
N LYS A 64 -11.22 -11.39 -0.53
CA LYS A 64 -12.58 -10.99 -0.19
C LYS A 64 -12.59 -9.76 0.71
N LYS A 65 -13.63 -8.93 0.58
CA LYS A 65 -13.84 -7.79 1.48
C LYS A 65 -14.03 -8.28 2.92
N MET A 66 -13.41 -7.59 3.86
CA MET A 66 -13.53 -7.84 5.29
C MET A 66 -14.43 -6.79 5.96
N ASP A 67 -15.02 -7.16 7.08
CA ASP A 67 -15.58 -6.19 8.02
C ASP A 67 -14.46 -5.59 8.89
N TYR A 68 -14.82 -4.63 9.74
CA TYR A 68 -13.86 -3.94 10.60
C TYR A 68 -13.20 -4.89 11.61
N ALA A 69 -13.97 -5.79 12.23
CA ALA A 69 -13.46 -6.72 13.24
C ALA A 69 -12.42 -7.68 12.63
N THR A 70 -12.70 -8.23 11.45
CA THR A 70 -11.77 -9.12 10.73
C THR A 70 -10.55 -8.35 10.26
N MET A 71 -10.69 -7.11 9.76
CA MET A 71 -9.55 -6.26 9.42
C MET A 71 -8.64 -6.04 10.63
N ARG A 72 -9.20 -5.69 11.79
CA ARG A 72 -8.44 -5.46 13.02
C ARG A 72 -7.77 -6.73 13.54
N TYR A 73 -8.31 -7.91 13.25
CA TYR A 73 -7.60 -9.15 13.56
C TYR A 73 -6.30 -9.31 12.74
N TYR A 74 -6.28 -8.87 11.47
CA TYR A 74 -5.13 -9.04 10.58
C TYR A 74 -4.10 -7.91 10.60
N TYR A 75 -4.56 -6.68 10.86
CA TYR A 75 -3.77 -5.46 10.76
C TYR A 75 -3.76 -4.66 12.08
N GLY A 76 -4.28 -5.25 13.16
CA GLY A 76 -4.51 -4.57 14.43
C GLY A 76 -3.34 -4.56 15.39
#